data_AF-W1Y1J2-F1
#
_entry.id   AF-W1Y1J2-F1
#
_cell.length_a   1.000
_cell.length_b   1.000
_cell.length_c   1.000
_cell.angle_alpha   90.00
_cell.angle_beta   90.00
_cell.angle_gamma   90.00
#
_symmetry.space_group_name_H-M   'P 1'
#
loop_
_entity.id
_entity.type
_entity.pdbx_description
1 polymer ?
#
loop_
_entity_poly.entity_id
_entity_poly.type
_entity_poly.pdbx_seq_one_letter_code
_entity_poly.pdbx_strand_id
1 'polypeptide(L)' 'MKRLSLILLSAFCTITHAAPEDITFTGTLIEPPVCTVSNGDDIEIQFIDVIIDNIDGVNYRKDVPYQITCDPDI' A
#
# COMPACT_ATOMS: atom_id res chain seq x y z
N MET A 1 -58.66 -36.52 3.27
CA MET A 1 -57.53 -36.40 4.23
C MET A 1 -56.14 -36.34 3.56
N LYS A 2 -55.86 -37.10 2.50
CA LYS A 2 -54.50 -37.17 1.89
C LYS A 2 -54.07 -35.93 1.09
N ARG A 3 -55.01 -35.20 0.48
CA ARG A 3 -54.75 -33.93 -0.22
C ARG A 3 -54.48 -32.76 0.75
N LEU A 4 -55.11 -32.79 1.92
CA LEU A 4 -54.88 -31.80 2.97
C LEU A 4 -53.46 -31.93 3.56
N SER A 5 -52.98 -33.18 3.69
CA SER A 5 -51.60 -33.46 4.12
C SER A 5 -50.54 -33.00 3.11
N LEU A 6 -50.84 -33.03 1.81
CA LEU A 6 -49.92 -32.54 0.76
C LEU A 6 -49.82 -31.01 0.76
N ILE A 7 -50.95 -30.32 0.98
CA ILE A 7 -51.02 -28.85 1.01
C ILE A 7 -50.29 -28.29 2.25
N LEU A 8 -50.37 -28.99 3.39
CA LEU A 8 -49.61 -28.61 4.58
C LEU A 8 -48.09 -28.76 4.41
N LEU A 9 -47.64 -29.77 3.65
CA LEU A 9 -46.21 -30.04 3.44
C LEU A 9 -45.57 -29.03 2.46
N SER A 10 -46.33 -28.53 1.48
CA SER A 10 -45.87 -27.47 0.56
C SER A 10 -45.77 -26.09 1.22
N ALA A 11 -46.52 -25.85 2.31
CA ALA A 11 -46.51 -24.58 3.03
C ALA A 11 -45.25 -24.39 3.90
N PHE A 12 -44.51 -25.46 4.19
CA PHE A 12 -43.28 -25.41 4.98
C PHE A 12 -41.99 -25.21 4.15
N CYS A 13 -42.08 -25.19 2.82
CA CYS A 13 -40.90 -25.21 1.94
C CYS A 13 -40.43 -23.82 1.45
N THR A 14 -40.96 -22.72 1.98
CA THR A 14 -40.78 -21.37 1.38
C THR A 14 -39.86 -20.42 2.16
N ILE A 15 -39.08 -20.89 3.14
CA ILE A 15 -38.16 -20.01 3.87
C ILE A 15 -36.72 -20.46 3.70
N THR A 16 -36.14 -20.13 2.55
CA THR A 16 -34.68 -20.03 2.40
C THR A 16 -34.35 -18.63 1.90
N HIS A 17 -34.06 -17.72 2.82
CA HIS A 17 -33.43 -16.45 2.50
C HIS A 17 -32.09 -16.41 3.23
N ALA A 18 -31.03 -16.77 2.52
CA ALA A 18 -29.71 -16.26 2.84
C ALA A 18 -29.45 -15.15 1.81
N ALA A 19 -29.70 -13.90 2.20
CA ALA A 19 -29.16 -12.78 1.44
C ALA A 19 -27.62 -12.87 1.55
N PRO A 20 -26.84 -12.46 0.52
CA PRO A 20 -25.45 -12.16 0.76
C PRO A 20 -25.42 -11.05 1.81
N GLU A 21 -24.99 -11.37 3.03
CA GLU A 21 -24.80 -10.34 4.04
C GLU A 21 -23.72 -9.39 3.53
N ASP A 22 -24.03 -8.10 3.48
CA ASP A 22 -23.06 -7.09 3.07
C ASP A 22 -21.92 -7.06 4.09
N ILE A 23 -20.74 -7.53 3.69
CA ILE A 23 -19.56 -7.52 4.54
C ILE A 23 -19.00 -6.09 4.55
N THR A 24 -19.12 -5.42 5.68
CA THR A 24 -18.54 -4.09 5.90
C THR A 24 -17.16 -4.23 6.52
N PHE A 25 -16.13 -3.76 5.81
CA PHE A 25 -14.79 -3.59 6.37
C PHE A 25 -14.64 -2.17 6.91
N THR A 26 -14.15 -2.06 8.13
CA THR A 26 -13.75 -0.79 8.75
C THR A 26 -12.30 -0.89 9.18
N GLY A 27 -11.56 0.19 9.03
CA GLY A 27 -10.18 0.30 9.49
C GLY A 27 -9.70 1.74 9.42
N THR A 28 -8.51 1.96 9.96
CA THR A 28 -7.81 3.24 9.88
C THR A 28 -6.65 3.10 8.92
N LEU A 29 -6.53 4.04 7.98
CA LEU A 29 -5.32 4.17 7.16
C LEU A 29 -4.22 4.77 8.04
N ILE A 30 -3.13 4.03 8.24
CA ILE A 30 -1.93 4.55 8.89
C ILE A 30 -1.00 4.99 7.77
N GLU A 31 -0.82 6.32 7.65
CA GLU A 31 0.13 6.88 6.71
C GLU A 31 1.56 6.69 7.23
N PRO A 32 2.53 6.41 6.35
CA PRO A 32 3.93 6.37 6.76
C PRO A 32 4.39 7.75 7.23
N PRO A 33 5.42 7.81 8.09
CA PRO A 33 5.96 9.08 8.56
C PRO A 33 6.56 9.86 7.40
N VAL A 34 6.51 11.19 7.51
CA VAL A 34 7.18 12.06 6.55
C VAL A 34 8.69 11.94 6.77
N CYS A 35 9.43 11.65 5.70
CA CYS A 35 10.88 11.60 5.73
C CYS A 35 11.49 12.72 4.88
N THR A 36 12.61 13.27 5.34
CA THR A 36 13.41 14.25 4.62
C THR A 36 14.78 13.67 4.28
N VAL A 37 15.29 14.02 3.10
CA VAL A 37 16.65 13.69 2.67
C VAL A 37 17.53 14.88 3.00
N SER A 38 18.60 14.65 3.77
CA SER A 38 19.57 15.66 4.23
C SER A 38 18.89 16.91 4.81
N ASN A 39 17.81 16.72 5.57
CA ASN A 39 16.99 17.79 6.15
C ASN A 39 16.43 18.80 5.13
N GLY A 40 16.36 18.43 3.85
CA GLY A 40 15.94 19.31 2.76
C GLY A 40 17.06 20.20 2.20
N ASP A 41 18.29 20.06 2.69
CA ASP A 41 19.45 20.81 2.20
C ASP A 41 20.01 20.22 0.90
N ASP A 42 20.66 21.08 0.10
CA ASP A 42 21.38 20.67 -1.10
C ASP A 42 22.61 19.83 -0.75
N ILE A 43 22.81 18.73 -1.48
CA ILE A 43 24.01 17.90 -1.38
C ILE A 43 24.96 18.26 -2.53
N GLU A 44 26.01 19.02 -2.23
CA GLU A 44 27.02 19.39 -3.22
C GLU A 44 28.10 18.30 -3.37
N ILE A 45 28.29 17.81 -4.59
CA ILE A 45 29.36 16.86 -4.93
C ILE A 45 30.29 17.50 -5.93
N GLN A 46 31.53 17.75 -5.52
CA GLN A 46 32.54 18.35 -6.39
C GLN A 46 33.27 17.30 -7.22
N PHE A 47 33.23 17.51 -8.53
CA PHE A 47 34.06 16.83 -9.50
C PHE A 47 35.15 17.83 -9.92
N ILE A 48 36.42 17.54 -9.61
CA ILE A 48 37.53 18.45 -9.88
C ILE A 48 37.98 18.26 -11.33
N ASP A 49 38.85 17.28 -11.57
CA ASP A 49 39.39 17.01 -12.90
C ASP A 49 38.71 15.79 -13.51
N VAL A 50 38.03 16.00 -14.64
CA VAL A 50 37.37 14.95 -15.42
C VAL A 50 37.93 14.97 -16.84
N ILE A 51 38.43 13.83 -17.29
CA ILE A 51 38.89 13.65 -18.67
C ILE A 51 37.71 13.12 -19.48
N ILE A 52 37.30 13.85 -20.52
CA ILE A 52 36.10 13.54 -21.31
C ILE A 52 36.13 12.11 -21.86
N ASP A 53 37.29 11.68 -22.38
CA ASP A 53 37.46 10.35 -22.96
C ASP A 53 37.31 9.20 -21.95
N ASN A 54 37.37 9.50 -20.65
CA ASN A 54 37.23 8.53 -19.56
C ASN A 54 35.82 8.52 -18.95
N ILE A 55 34.86 9.30 -19.46
CA ILE A 55 33.48 9.29 -18.97
C ILE A 55 32.75 8.07 -19.53
N ASP A 56 32.80 6.95 -18.80
CA ASP A 56 32.23 5.66 -19.18
C ASP A 56 31.08 5.20 -18.27
N GLY A 57 30.67 6.07 -17.34
CA GLY A 57 29.64 5.78 -16.36
C GLY A 57 30.11 4.91 -15.19
N VAL A 58 31.39 4.55 -15.09
CA VAL A 58 32.01 3.87 -13.94
C VAL A 58 33.10 4.76 -13.33
N ASN A 59 33.99 5.29 -14.15
CA ASN A 59 35.00 6.27 -13.75
C ASN A 59 34.34 7.53 -13.16
N TYR A 60 35.02 8.12 -12.19
CA TYR A 60 34.59 9.32 -11.47
C TYR A 60 33.29 9.19 -10.69
N ARG A 61 32.64 8.02 -10.60
CA ARG A 61 31.48 7.83 -9.70
C ARG A 61 31.82 8.31 -8.28
N LYS A 62 30.93 9.12 -7.72
CA LYS A 62 30.99 9.61 -6.35
C LYS A 62 29.78 9.07 -5.61
N ASP A 63 29.99 8.63 -4.38
CA ASP A 63 28.89 8.35 -3.49
C ASP A 63 28.19 9.67 -3.12
N VAL A 64 26.86 9.62 -3.02
CA VAL A 64 26.06 10.74 -2.54
C VAL A 64 25.83 10.52 -1.04
N PRO A 65 26.46 11.29 -0.14
CA PRO A 65 26.36 11.07 1.30
C PRO A 65 25.07 11.70 1.84
N TYR A 66 23.93 11.14 1.48
CA TYR A 66 22.64 11.57 1.99
C TYR A 66 22.34 10.95 3.35
N GLN A 67 21.55 11.65 4.17
CA GLN A 67 20.97 11.11 5.40
C GLN A 67 19.44 11.13 5.26
N ILE A 68 18.77 10.07 5.70
CA ILE A 68 17.30 10.05 5.75
C ILE A 68 16.88 10.23 7.20
N THR A 69 16.08 11.25 7.45
CA THR A 69 15.46 11.51 8.75
C THR A 69 13.95 11.42 8.58
N CYS A 70 13.31 10.50 9.30
CA CYS A 70 11.85 10.39 9.34
C CYS A 70 11.34 10.94 10.66
N ASP A 71 10.21 11.64 10.60
CA ASP A 71 9.51 12.07 11.81
C ASP A 71 9.12 10.84 12.64
N PRO A 72 9.15 10.93 13.98
CA PRO A 72 8.67 9.84 14.81
C PRO A 72 7.20 9.58 14.48
N ASP A 73 6.86 8.31 14.23
CA ASP A 73 5.47 7.87 14.11
C ASP A 73 4.69 8.35 15.35
N ILE A 74 3.66 9.17 15.15
CA ILE A 74 2.68 9.52 16.19
C ILE A 74 1.60 8.44 16.23
#